data_AF-A0A0F0CVR1-F1
#
_entry.id   AF-A0A0F0CVR1-F1
#
_cell.length_a   1.000
_cell.length_b   1.000
_cell.length_c   1.000
_cell.angle_alpha   90.00
_cell.angle_beta   90.00
_cell.angle_gamma   90.00
#
_symmetry.space_group_name_H-M   'P 1'
#
loop_
_entity.id
_entity.type
_entity.pdbx_description
1 polymer ?
#
loop_
_entity_poly.entity_id
_entity_poly.type
_entity_poly.pdbx_seq_one_letter_code
_entity_poly.pdbx_strand_id
1 'polypeptide(L)'
;LSTRRGGSVSKEAYYVILGLRKDFKREILGVYNFPSETKSGMGTICDDLKKRGIKRVLLWVTDGVAGVGEEVQKRFSYTKIQLCIIHKIRNILEKVRKEDKAIILADFKQTFTLDNPNQTTVEEIQHTEPYVEKWSNKYPYQ
;
A
#
# COMPACT_ATOMS: atom_id res chain seq x y z
N LEU A 1 -8.30 2.66 14.90
CA LEU A 1 -8.93 3.73 15.72
C LEU A 1 -9.57 3.11 16.96
N SER A 2 -9.65 3.84 18.07
CA SER A 2 -10.39 3.36 19.24
C SER A 2 -11.88 3.42 18.96
N THR A 3 -12.56 2.27 18.91
CA THR A 3 -14.00 2.18 18.66
C THR A 3 -14.70 1.65 19.91
N ARG A 4 -15.86 2.24 20.26
CA ARG A 4 -16.72 1.72 21.32
C ARG A 4 -17.78 0.79 20.72
N ARG A 5 -17.85 -0.45 21.19
CA ARG A 5 -18.84 -1.45 20.77
C ARG A 5 -19.26 -2.31 21.96
N GLY A 6 -20.56 -2.54 22.14
CA GLY A 6 -21.07 -3.44 23.19
C GLY A 6 -20.62 -3.09 24.61
N GLY A 7 -20.39 -1.81 24.90
CA GLY A 7 -19.93 -1.35 26.22
C GLY A 7 -18.41 -1.36 26.43
N SER A 8 -17.61 -1.95 25.54
CA SER A 8 -16.15 -1.95 25.61
C SER A 8 -15.50 -1.07 24.53
N VAL A 9 -14.23 -0.72 24.72
CA VAL A 9 -13.42 0.03 23.76
C VAL A 9 -12.27 -0.85 23.28
N SER A 10 -12.12 -0.99 21.97
CA SER A 10 -11.05 -1.76 21.33
C SER A 10 -10.37 -0.96 20.22
N LYS A 11 -9.17 -1.38 19.82
CA LYS A 11 -8.49 -0.85 18.62
C LYS A 11 -8.98 -1.63 17.41
N GLU A 12 -9.66 -0.95 16.49
CA GLU A 12 -10.18 -1.54 15.25
C GLU A 12 -9.57 -0.89 14.01
N ALA A 13 -9.59 -1.60 12.89
CA ALA A 13 -9.12 -1.10 11.60
C ALA A 13 -10.22 -0.32 10.87
N TYR A 14 -9.81 0.75 10.20
CA TYR A 14 -10.68 1.52 9.32
C TYR A 14 -10.01 1.62 7.96
N TYR A 15 -10.70 1.14 6.93
CA TYR A 15 -10.29 1.26 5.55
C TYR A 15 -10.94 2.49 4.95
N VAL A 16 -10.12 3.37 4.39
CA VAL A 16 -10.58 4.50 3.57
C VAL A 16 -10.22 4.20 2.13
N ILE A 17 -11.24 4.03 1.28
CA ILE A 17 -11.04 3.78 -0.15
C ILE A 17 -11.07 5.13 -0.87
N LEU A 18 -9.91 5.58 -1.31
CA LEU A 18 -9.76 6.77 -2.14
C LEU A 18 -9.72 6.36 -3.61
N GLY A 19 -10.70 6.80 -4.40
CA GLY A 19 -10.74 6.64 -5.84
C GLY A 19 -10.07 7.80 -6.57
N LEU A 20 -9.39 7.48 -7.66
CA LEU A 20 -8.89 8.46 -8.64
C LEU A 20 -9.59 8.21 -9.98
N ARG A 21 -10.27 9.23 -10.48
CA ARG A 21 -10.99 9.18 -11.76
C ARG A 21 -10.05 9.53 -12.92
N LYS A 22 -10.51 9.26 -14.15
CA LYS A 22 -9.77 9.55 -15.40
C LYS A 22 -9.53 11.05 -15.62
N ASP A 23 -10.33 11.91 -15.01
CA ASP A 23 -10.17 13.37 -14.99
C ASP A 23 -9.30 13.85 -13.81
N PHE A 24 -8.55 12.94 -13.19
CA PHE A 24 -7.66 13.17 -12.04
C PHE A 24 -8.34 13.69 -10.77
N LYS A 25 -9.68 13.63 -10.70
CA LYS A 25 -10.40 13.95 -9.47
C LYS A 25 -10.32 12.81 -8.46
N ARG A 26 -10.06 13.21 -7.21
CA ARG A 26 -10.00 12.31 -6.06
C ARG A 26 -11.33 12.32 -5.32
N GLU A 27 -11.85 11.15 -5.02
CA GLU A 27 -13.12 10.99 -4.32
C GLU A 27 -13.00 9.88 -3.27
N ILE A 28 -13.53 10.10 -2.07
CA ILE A 28 -13.64 9.02 -1.08
C ILE A 28 -14.80 8.13 -1.51
N LEU A 29 -14.49 6.90 -1.92
CA LEU A 29 -15.48 5.92 -2.34
C LEU A 29 -16.15 5.27 -1.15
N GLY A 30 -15.47 5.10 -0.02
CA GLY A 30 -16.09 4.56 1.18
C GLY A 30 -15.15 4.53 2.37
N VAL A 31 -15.76 4.43 3.56
CA VAL A 31 -15.07 4.20 4.82
C VAL A 31 -15.68 2.96 5.45
N TYR A 32 -14.85 1.96 5.73
CA TYR A 32 -15.28 0.66 6.22
C TYR A 32 -14.56 0.35 7.52
N ASN A 33 -15.31 -0.10 8.52
CA ASN A 33 -14.74 -0.54 9.79
C ASN A 33 -14.75 -2.07 9.84
N PHE A 34 -13.59 -2.65 10.13
CA PHE A 34 -13.45 -4.07 10.45
C PHE A 34 -12.61 -4.20 11.72
N PRO A 35 -12.89 -5.18 12.61
CA PRO A 35 -12.12 -5.36 13.83
C PRO A 35 -10.61 -5.51 13.58
N SER A 36 -10.24 -6.20 12.51
CA SER A 36 -8.86 -6.42 12.08
C SER A 36 -8.72 -6.27 10.57
N GLU A 37 -7.49 -6.02 10.13
CA GLU A 37 -7.17 -5.97 8.71
C GLU A 37 -7.15 -7.38 8.13
N THR A 38 -8.11 -7.69 7.27
CA THR A 38 -8.32 -9.06 6.78
C THR A 38 -8.63 -9.07 5.29
N LYS A 39 -8.22 -10.16 4.63
CA LYS A 39 -8.58 -10.45 3.24
C LYS A 39 -10.10 -10.47 3.04
N SER A 40 -10.87 -11.02 3.97
CA SER A 40 -12.33 -11.06 3.92
C SER A 40 -12.97 -9.67 3.98
N GLY A 41 -12.41 -8.76 4.80
CA GLY A 41 -12.80 -7.36 4.82
C GLY A 41 -12.62 -6.71 3.45
N MET A 42 -11.47 -6.92 2.80
CA MET A 42 -11.23 -6.41 1.45
C MET A 42 -12.21 -6.94 0.41
N GLY A 43 -12.53 -8.24 0.48
CA GLY A 43 -13.53 -8.84 -0.41
C GLY A 43 -14.89 -8.15 -0.30
N THR A 44 -15.35 -7.92 0.94
CA THR A 44 -16.60 -7.21 1.24
C THR A 44 -16.61 -5.79 0.65
N ILE A 45 -15.50 -5.05 0.82
CA ILE A 45 -15.33 -3.72 0.24
C ILE A 45 -15.47 -3.78 -1.28
N CYS A 46 -14.76 -4.70 -1.94
CA CYS A 46 -14.77 -4.82 -3.39
C CYS A 46 -16.16 -5.19 -3.94
N ASP A 47 -16.91 -6.04 -3.23
CA ASP A 47 -18.28 -6.40 -3.59
C ASP A 47 -19.24 -5.21 -3.46
N ASP A 48 -19.11 -4.39 -2.41
CA ASP A 48 -19.86 -3.15 -2.26
C ASP A 48 -19.57 -2.14 -3.40
N LEU A 49 -18.28 -1.95 -3.72
CA LEU A 49 -17.87 -1.06 -4.82
C LEU A 49 -18.45 -1.49 -6.17
N LYS A 50 -18.47 -2.81 -6.45
CA LYS A 50 -19.13 -3.35 -7.65
C LYS A 50 -20.62 -3.11 -7.64
N LYS A 51 -21.30 -3.37 -6.52
CA LYS A 51 -22.73 -3.14 -6.36
C LYS A 51 -23.12 -1.68 -6.62
N ARG A 52 -22.23 -0.75 -6.27
CA ARG A 52 -22.38 0.70 -6.52
C ARG A 52 -22.00 1.14 -7.94
N GLY A 53 -21.64 0.19 -8.81
CA GLY A 53 -21.45 0.43 -10.25
C GLY A 53 -19.99 0.55 -10.69
N ILE A 54 -18.99 0.30 -9.83
CA ILE A 54 -17.59 0.25 -10.26
C ILE A 54 -17.38 -1.01 -11.10
N LYS A 55 -17.17 -0.80 -12.40
CA LYS A 55 -17.01 -1.90 -13.37
C LYS A 55 -15.56 -2.35 -13.53
N ARG A 56 -14.62 -1.40 -13.49
CA ARG A 56 -13.20 -1.67 -13.77
C ARG A 56 -12.32 -0.78 -12.91
N VAL A 57 -11.31 -1.40 -12.31
CA VAL A 57 -10.20 -0.73 -11.66
C VAL A 57 -8.94 -1.03 -12.47
N LEU A 58 -8.14 -0.01 -12.77
CA LEU A 58 -6.90 -0.18 -13.54
C LEU A 58 -5.72 -0.53 -12.63
N LEU A 59 -5.66 0.14 -11.48
CA LEU A 59 -4.60 0.02 -10.50
C LEU A 59 -5.23 0.06 -9.11
N TRP A 60 -4.85 -0.88 -8.26
CA TRP A 60 -5.16 -0.87 -6.84
C TRP A 60 -3.87 -0.76 -6.05
N VAL A 61 -3.75 0.30 -5.26
CA VAL A 61 -2.59 0.54 -4.40
C VAL A 61 -2.93 0.10 -2.98
N THR A 62 -2.18 -0.85 -2.45
CA THR A 62 -2.38 -1.43 -1.11
C THR A 62 -1.10 -1.38 -0.29
N ASP A 63 -1.19 -1.46 1.04
CA ASP A 63 -0.04 -1.50 1.95
C ASP A 63 0.72 -2.84 1.95
N GLY A 64 0.13 -3.89 1.37
CA GLY A 64 0.72 -5.22 1.26
C GLY A 64 0.24 -6.22 2.30
N VAL A 65 -0.88 -5.96 2.98
CA VAL A 65 -1.54 -6.98 3.81
C VAL A 65 -1.76 -8.27 3.00
N ALA A 66 -1.32 -9.40 3.56
CA ALA A 66 -1.34 -10.69 2.88
C ALA A 66 -2.75 -11.06 2.38
N GLY A 67 -2.83 -11.47 1.11
CA GLY A 67 -4.09 -11.88 0.47
C GLY A 67 -5.01 -10.74 0.03
N VAL A 68 -4.76 -9.47 0.39
CA VAL A 68 -5.58 -8.33 -0.06
C VAL A 68 -5.55 -8.18 -1.58
N GLY A 69 -4.36 -8.27 -2.19
CA GLY A 69 -4.20 -8.18 -3.65
C GLY A 69 -4.96 -9.28 -4.39
N GLU A 70 -4.92 -10.51 -3.86
CA GLU A 70 -5.65 -11.65 -4.42
C GLU A 70 -7.16 -11.44 -4.36
N GLU A 71 -7.68 -10.95 -3.23
CA GLU A 71 -9.12 -10.68 -3.08
C GLU A 71 -9.62 -9.58 -4.01
N VAL A 72 -8.79 -8.57 -4.26
CA VAL A 72 -9.06 -7.53 -5.26
C VAL A 72 -9.08 -8.15 -6.65
N GLN A 73 -8.07 -8.95 -7.03
CA GLN A 73 -8.00 -9.55 -8.36
C GLN A 73 -9.10 -10.57 -8.64
N LYS A 74 -9.56 -11.32 -7.63
CA LYS A 74 -10.73 -12.22 -7.75
C LYS A 74 -11.98 -11.46 -8.20
N ARG A 75 -12.13 -10.20 -7.81
CA ARG A 75 -13.29 -9.36 -8.14
C ARG A 75 -13.02 -8.47 -9.33
N PHE A 76 -11.83 -7.91 -9.46
CA PHE A 76 -11.44 -7.04 -10.56
C PHE A 76 -10.24 -7.65 -11.29
N SER A 77 -10.50 -8.65 -12.14
CA SER A 77 -9.49 -9.52 -12.77
C SER A 77 -8.39 -8.80 -13.55
N TYR A 78 -8.69 -7.65 -14.15
CA TYR A 78 -7.72 -6.87 -14.93
C TYR A 78 -6.98 -5.80 -14.10
N THR A 79 -7.17 -5.78 -12.79
CA THR A 79 -6.55 -4.79 -11.90
C THR A 79 -5.11 -5.14 -11.63
N LYS A 80 -4.22 -4.18 -11.88
CA LYS A 80 -2.83 -4.26 -11.42
C LYS A 80 -2.79 -3.95 -9.93
N ILE A 81 -2.04 -4.74 -9.16
CA ILE A 81 -1.78 -4.47 -7.75
C ILE A 81 -0.43 -3.77 -7.64
N GLN A 82 -0.37 -2.70 -6.86
CA GLN A 82 0.87 -2.02 -6.51
C GLN A 82 0.96 -1.82 -5.00
N LEU A 83 2.17 -1.94 -4.46
CA LEU A 83 2.43 -1.62 -3.06
C LEU A 83 2.57 -0.12 -2.86
N CYS A 84 1.95 0.39 -1.80
CA CYS A 84 1.95 1.80 -1.48
C CYS A 84 3.34 2.23 -1.00
N ILE A 85 4.03 3.02 -1.81
CA ILE A 85 5.35 3.56 -1.49
C ILE A 85 5.31 4.41 -0.21
N ILE A 86 4.21 5.13 0.05
CA ILE A 86 4.06 5.92 1.28
C ILE A 86 4.04 5.04 2.53
N HIS A 87 3.31 3.91 2.49
CA HIS A 87 3.34 2.93 3.57
C HIS A 87 4.71 2.28 3.70
N LYS A 88 5.37 1.96 2.58
CA LYS A 88 6.74 1.43 2.60
C LYS A 88 7.73 2.39 3.25
N ILE A 89 7.67 3.67 2.90
CA ILE A 89 8.50 4.73 3.50
C ILE A 89 8.22 4.81 5.00
N ARG A 90 6.95 4.84 5.42
CA ARG A 90 6.59 4.87 6.85
C ARG A 90 7.19 3.68 7.59
N ASN A 91 7.02 2.46 7.06
CA ASN A 91 7.55 1.23 7.65
C ASN A 91 9.09 1.23 7.76
N ILE A 92 9.78 1.81 6.78
CA ILE A 92 11.25 2.00 6.85
C ILE A 92 11.60 3.00 7.96
N LEU A 93 10.97 4.18 7.95
CA LEU A 93 11.29 5.26 8.88
C LEU A 93 10.94 4.95 10.34
N GLU A 94 10.04 4.00 10.60
CA GLU A 94 9.73 3.50 11.94
C GLU A 94 10.86 2.63 12.53
N LYS A 95 11.65 1.97 11.68
CA LYS A 95 12.67 0.99 12.09
C LYS A 95 14.09 1.54 12.18
N VAL A 96 14.27 2.83 11.87
CA VAL A 96 15.60 3.45 11.75
C VAL A 96 15.77 4.61 12.74
N ARG A 97 17.02 4.88 13.12
CA ARG A 97 17.37 5.96 14.05
C ARG A 97 17.01 7.32 13.46
N LYS A 98 16.64 8.26 14.32
CA LYS A 98 16.23 9.62 13.92
C LYS A 98 17.26 10.32 13.04
N GLU A 99 18.54 10.17 13.36
CA GLU A 99 19.68 10.74 12.62
C GLU A 99 19.79 10.26 11.17
N ASP A 100 19.39 9.01 10.89
CA ASP A 100 19.51 8.42 9.56
C ASP A 100 18.26 8.63 8.68
N LYS A 101 17.10 8.99 9.27
CA LYS A 101 15.81 9.06 8.56
C LYS A 101 15.86 9.90 7.28
N ALA A 102 16.51 11.07 7.33
CA ALA A 102 16.58 11.97 6.20
C ALA A 102 17.42 11.39 5.05
N ILE A 103 18.57 10.78 5.37
CA ILE A 103 19.50 10.22 4.39
C ILE A 103 18.91 8.95 3.77
N ILE A 104 18.36 8.05 4.59
CA ILE A 104 17.67 6.84 4.13
C ILE A 104 16.53 7.19 3.17
N LEU A 105 15.72 8.20 3.50
CA LEU A 105 14.63 8.60 2.63
C LEU A 105 15.11 9.18 1.30
N ALA A 106 16.20 9.95 1.32
CA ALA A 106 16.80 10.50 0.11
C ALA A 106 17.33 9.37 -0.78
N ASP A 107 18.10 8.44 -0.22
CA ASP A 107 18.64 7.28 -0.94
C ASP A 107 17.51 6.38 -1.47
N PHE A 108 16.47 6.12 -0.66
CA PHE A 108 15.32 5.31 -1.07
C PHE A 108 14.54 5.93 -2.22
N LYS A 109 14.42 7.26 -2.27
CA LYS A 109 13.78 7.94 -3.41
C LYS A 109 14.58 7.81 -4.70
N GLN A 110 15.91 7.73 -4.60
CA GLN A 110 16.78 7.56 -5.76
C GLN A 110 16.63 6.19 -6.41
N THR A 111 16.12 5.17 -5.70
CA THR A 111 15.90 3.84 -6.29
C THR A 111 14.73 3.79 -7.27
N PHE A 112 13.91 4.84 -7.36
CA PHE A 112 12.80 4.92 -8.30
C PHE A 112 13.20 5.73 -9.53
N THR A 113 13.44 5.06 -10.66
CA THR A 113 13.56 5.73 -11.96
C THR A 113 12.17 5.95 -12.53
N LEU A 114 11.66 7.18 -12.47
CA LEU A 114 10.34 7.51 -13.03
C LEU A 114 10.39 7.80 -14.55
N ASP A 115 11.60 7.96 -15.11
CA ASP A 115 11.80 8.52 -16.44
C ASP A 115 12.09 7.48 -17.54
N ASN A 116 12.21 6.19 -17.19
CA ASN A 116 12.38 5.11 -18.16
C ASN A 116 11.18 4.15 -18.17
N PRO A 117 10.22 4.31 -19.11
CA PRO A 117 9.03 3.47 -19.18
C PRO A 117 9.31 2.02 -19.63
N ASN A 118 10.51 1.73 -20.12
CA ASN A 118 10.92 0.42 -20.62
C ASN A 118 11.89 -0.31 -19.68
N GLN A 119 12.07 0.19 -18.46
CA GLN A 119 12.98 -0.42 -17.50
C GLN A 119 12.50 -1.83 -17.15
N THR A 120 13.43 -2.79 -17.21
CA THR A 120 13.15 -4.18 -16.87
C THR A 120 13.20 -4.40 -15.36
N THR A 121 12.54 -5.44 -14.87
CA THR A 121 12.59 -5.81 -13.44
C THR A 121 14.02 -6.08 -12.96
N VAL A 122 14.90 -6.57 -13.83
CA VAL A 122 16.32 -6.80 -13.50
C VAL A 122 17.05 -5.49 -13.26
N GLU A 123 16.86 -4.50 -14.14
CA GLU A 123 17.44 -3.16 -14.00
C GLU A 123 16.89 -2.44 -12.77
N GLU A 124 15.60 -2.62 -12.43
CA GLU A 124 15.01 -2.09 -11.19
C GLU A 124 15.68 -2.70 -9.95
N ILE A 125 15.89 -4.02 -9.92
CA ILE A 125 16.58 -4.71 -8.82
C ILE A 125 18.01 -4.19 -8.67
N GLN A 126 18.77 -4.15 -9.77
CA GLN A 126 20.14 -3.61 -9.78
C GLN A 126 20.19 -2.17 -9.29
N HIS A 127 19.19 -1.35 -9.61
CA HIS A 127 19.14 0.01 -9.13
C HIS A 127 18.88 0.12 -7.62
N THR A 128 18.20 -0.87 -7.03
CA THR A 128 17.96 -0.95 -5.58
C THR A 128 19.12 -1.56 -4.79
N GLU A 129 20.03 -2.31 -5.42
CA GLU A 129 21.15 -2.99 -4.74
C GLU A 129 22.03 -2.03 -3.92
N PRO A 130 22.50 -0.88 -4.45
CA PRO A 130 23.35 0.04 -3.67
C PRO A 130 22.66 0.57 -2.40
N TYR A 131 21.34 0.79 -2.46
CA TYR A 131 20.55 1.19 -1.30
C TYR A 131 20.53 0.07 -0.25
N VAL A 132 20.30 -1.18 -0.68
CA VAL A 132 20.27 -2.33 0.22
C VAL A 132 21.64 -2.58 0.85
N GLU A 133 22.72 -2.56 0.07
CA GLU A 133 24.10 -2.76 0.56
C GLU A 133 24.49 -1.72 1.61
N LYS A 134 24.19 -0.44 1.35
CA LYS A 134 24.51 0.67 2.26
C LYS A 134 23.83 0.50 3.62
N TRP A 135 22.56 0.11 3.64
CA TRP A 135 21.73 0.15 4.85
C TRP A 135 21.57 -1.20 5.56
N SER A 136 21.74 -2.32 4.88
CA SER A 136 21.58 -3.67 5.45
C SER A 136 22.56 -3.97 6.59
N ASN A 137 23.79 -3.46 6.51
CA ASN A 137 24.80 -3.62 7.57
C ASN A 137 24.39 -2.91 8.87
N LYS A 138 23.79 -1.71 8.76
CA LYS A 138 23.38 -0.89 9.90
C LYS A 138 21.99 -1.29 10.43
N TYR A 139 21.12 -1.75 9.54
CA TYR A 139 19.75 -2.15 9.79
C TYR A 139 19.48 -3.53 9.19
N PRO A 140 19.99 -4.61 9.82
CA PRO A 140 19.82 -5.97 9.32
C PRO A 140 18.35 -6.38 9.35
N TYR A 141 18.00 -7.34 8.48
CA TYR A 141 16.68 -7.96 8.49
C TYR A 141 16.47 -8.65 9.85
N GLN A 142 15.33 -8.37 10.48
CA GLN A 142 14.88 -9.00 11.73
C GLN A 142 13.87 -10.11 11.43
#